data_AF-A0AAU7ZPY9-F1
#
_entry.id   AF-A0AAU7ZPY9-F1
#
_cell.length_a   1.000
_cell.length_b   1.000
_cell.length_c   1.000
_cell.angle_alpha   90.00
_cell.angle_beta   90.00
_cell.angle_gamma   90.00
#
_symmetry.space_group_name_H-M   'P 1'
#
loop_
_entity.id
_entity.type
_entity.pdbx_description
1 polymer ?
#
loop_
_entity_poly.entity_id
_entity_poly.type
_entity_poly.pdbx_seq_one_letter_code
_entity_poly.pdbx_strand_id
1 'polypeptide(L)'
;MNFTRVATGVFASLLAIAAPNYLPAQYMRSIQQRSDASDLVCVGHAASPGRTGRVQQIDGSDRDELATQVIIERCLKGRLSANAEVRVLGFDIVALKNISGGYGYSGPPTGFVSEGRNLLFLKPTKDSDQYEVTVPIYATAIHLADPAPDLPSGEGSQTVQAIVVRELEGAFIQFGSRDLSYIDYLMGYLGAQEGIAECLRLSSRVSVPLQRDLAVAMLFEGQSSLEPVVISVLLDASAPLWKRQNAAGALGEHGTRAALVPLQEIASDHGPPDGQESLQSWAAEALHKVKARLVQP
;
A
#
# COMPACT_ATOMS: atom_id res chain seq x y z
N MET A 1 -19.49 57.48 56.14
CA MET A 1 -18.50 58.18 55.28
C MET A 1 -18.22 57.24 54.11
N ASN A 2 -18.93 57.40 52.99
CA ASN A 2 -18.57 58.24 51.84
C ASN A 2 -17.34 57.77 51.05
N PHE A 3 -17.67 57.30 49.84
CA PHE A 3 -17.04 57.54 48.54
C PHE A 3 -15.87 56.66 48.03
N THR A 4 -16.27 55.79 47.09
CA THR A 4 -15.74 55.58 45.73
C THR A 4 -14.28 55.21 45.50
N ARG A 5 -14.10 54.13 44.73
CA ARG A 5 -13.61 54.25 43.34
C ARG A 5 -14.23 53.18 42.45
N VAL A 6 -14.99 53.65 41.47
CA VAL A 6 -15.35 52.94 40.24
C VAL A 6 -14.16 53.08 39.29
N ALA A 7 -13.73 51.98 38.67
CA ALA A 7 -13.00 52.00 37.41
C ALA A 7 -13.34 50.74 36.61
N THR A 8 -14.31 50.93 35.71
CA THR A 8 -14.54 50.25 34.43
C THR A 8 -13.29 49.62 33.81
N GLY A 9 -13.42 48.39 33.30
CA GLY A 9 -12.37 47.74 32.53
C GLY A 9 -12.78 46.42 31.87
N VAL A 10 -13.61 46.52 30.82
CA VAL A 10 -13.70 45.62 29.64
C VAL A 10 -13.85 44.11 29.90
N PHE A 11 -15.09 43.62 29.73
CA PHE A 11 -15.39 42.23 29.38
C PHE A 11 -14.76 41.92 28.01
N ALA A 12 -13.58 41.31 28.00
CA ALA A 12 -13.07 40.62 26.81
C ALA A 12 -13.69 39.22 26.79
N SER A 13 -14.85 39.10 26.15
CA SER A 13 -15.40 37.81 25.73
C SER A 13 -14.44 37.17 24.73
N LEU A 14 -13.52 36.35 25.21
CA LEU A 14 -12.76 35.42 24.39
C LEU A 14 -13.74 34.37 23.84
N LEU A 15 -14.28 34.61 22.65
CA LEU A 15 -14.69 33.53 21.78
C LEU A 15 -13.44 32.71 21.47
N ALA A 16 -13.26 31.62 22.21
CA ALA A 16 -12.42 30.53 21.76
C ALA A 16 -13.08 29.97 20.50
N ILE A 17 -12.60 30.40 19.34
CA ILE A 17 -12.85 29.69 18.09
C ILE A 17 -12.17 28.34 18.31
N ALA A 18 -12.96 27.31 18.61
CA ALA A 18 -12.49 25.94 18.59
C ALA A 18 -12.00 25.68 17.17
N ALA A 19 -10.68 25.72 16.96
CA ALA A 19 -10.10 25.12 15.78
C ALA A 19 -10.61 23.66 15.73
N PRO A 20 -11.05 23.15 14.58
CA PRO A 20 -11.43 21.76 14.48
C PRO A 20 -10.26 20.93 15.00
N ASN A 21 -10.52 20.06 15.98
CA ASN A 21 -9.57 19.03 16.37
C ASN A 21 -9.43 18.09 15.17
N TYR A 22 -8.55 18.42 14.24
CA TYR A 22 -8.15 17.52 13.16
C TYR A 22 -7.38 16.39 13.82
N LEU A 23 -8.06 15.26 14.06
CA LEU A 23 -7.36 14.02 14.34
C LEU A 23 -6.57 13.66 13.07
N PRO A 24 -5.24 13.42 13.18
CA PRO A 24 -4.46 13.01 12.02
C PRO A 24 -5.02 11.70 11.45
N ALA A 25 -5.07 11.60 10.13
CA ALA A 25 -5.50 10.38 9.47
C ALA A 25 -4.63 9.19 9.92
N GLN A 26 -5.26 8.10 10.35
CA GLN A 26 -4.52 6.90 10.77
C GLN A 26 -4.21 6.03 9.55
N TYR A 27 -2.92 5.95 9.19
CA TYR A 27 -2.44 5.11 8.10
C TYR A 27 -2.39 3.64 8.53
N MET A 28 -3.21 2.78 7.90
CA MET A 28 -3.24 1.35 8.16
C MET A 28 -2.37 0.61 7.14
N ARG A 29 -1.17 0.24 7.57
CA ARG A 29 -0.14 -0.32 6.70
C ARG A 29 -0.38 -1.79 6.37
N SER A 30 -0.84 -2.59 7.31
CA SER A 30 -1.07 -4.02 7.09
C SER A 30 -2.54 -4.33 6.81
N ILE A 31 -2.80 -5.38 6.02
CA ILE A 31 -4.15 -5.91 5.82
C ILE A 31 -4.81 -6.27 7.16
N GLN A 32 -4.04 -6.72 8.15
CA GLN A 32 -4.58 -7.03 9.47
C GLN A 32 -5.13 -5.76 10.16
N GLN A 33 -4.39 -4.64 10.15
CA GLN A 33 -4.88 -3.38 10.70
C GLN A 33 -6.17 -2.90 10.01
N ARG A 34 -6.25 -3.07 8.68
CA ARG A 34 -7.46 -2.73 7.91
C ARG A 34 -8.64 -3.62 8.32
N SER A 35 -8.41 -4.93 8.41
CA SER A 35 -9.40 -5.90 8.83
C SER A 35 -9.90 -5.63 10.26
N ASP A 36 -9.00 -5.35 11.20
CA ASP A 36 -9.34 -5.05 12.59
C ASP A 36 -10.20 -3.80 12.71
N ALA A 37 -9.91 -2.78 11.90
CA ALA A 37 -10.66 -1.54 11.89
C ALA A 37 -12.03 -1.64 11.22
N SER A 38 -12.27 -2.63 10.35
CA SER A 38 -13.52 -2.76 9.56
C SER A 38 -14.59 -3.58 10.25
N ASP A 39 -15.86 -3.26 10.01
CA ASP A 39 -16.99 -4.10 10.44
C ASP A 39 -17.23 -5.26 9.46
N LEU A 40 -16.91 -5.02 8.18
CA LEU A 40 -17.08 -5.96 7.09
C LEU A 40 -15.77 -6.10 6.29
N VAL A 41 -15.40 -7.33 5.96
CA VAL A 41 -14.33 -7.61 5.00
C VAL A 41 -14.90 -8.52 3.95
N CYS A 42 -15.02 -8.06 2.71
CA CYS A 42 -15.77 -8.76 1.67
C CYS A 42 -15.02 -8.75 0.35
N VAL A 43 -15.26 -9.77 -0.46
CA VAL A 43 -14.93 -9.76 -1.88
C VAL A 43 -16.17 -9.32 -2.64
N GLY A 44 -16.01 -8.39 -3.58
CA GLY A 44 -17.13 -7.90 -4.38
C GLY A 44 -16.69 -7.38 -5.75
N HIS A 45 -17.64 -7.33 -6.67
CA HIS A 45 -17.47 -6.75 -7.99
C HIS A 45 -18.00 -5.32 -8.01
N ALA A 46 -17.12 -4.37 -8.29
CA ALA A 46 -17.45 -2.96 -8.35
C ALA A 46 -17.63 -2.49 -9.80
N ALA A 47 -18.64 -1.64 -10.01
CA ALA A 47 -18.74 -0.84 -11.22
C ALA A 47 -17.67 0.26 -11.24
N SER A 48 -17.50 0.93 -12.38
CA SER A 48 -16.60 2.08 -12.48
C SER A 48 -17.00 3.17 -11.47
N PRO A 49 -16.08 3.65 -10.63
CA PRO A 49 -16.41 4.64 -9.60
C PRO A 49 -16.69 6.03 -10.20
N GLY A 50 -17.71 6.70 -9.66
CA GLY A 50 -18.11 8.04 -10.06
C GLY A 50 -17.93 9.07 -8.93
N ARG A 51 -17.59 10.31 -9.29
CA ARG A 51 -17.54 11.44 -8.33
C ARG A 51 -18.95 11.76 -7.85
N THR A 52 -19.12 11.95 -6.55
CA THR A 52 -20.41 12.36 -5.97
C THR A 52 -20.62 13.88 -6.01
N GLY A 53 -19.54 14.63 -6.27
CA GLY A 53 -19.50 16.09 -6.19
C GLY A 53 -19.24 16.63 -4.78
N ARG A 54 -19.10 15.76 -3.77
CA ARG A 54 -18.63 16.15 -2.43
C ARG A 54 -17.12 16.13 -2.39
N VAL A 55 -16.55 17.07 -1.64
CA VAL A 55 -15.11 17.17 -1.38
C VAL A 55 -14.88 17.14 0.13
N GLN A 56 -13.90 16.37 0.57
CA GLN A 56 -13.48 16.31 1.96
C GLN A 56 -12.01 16.70 2.09
N GLN A 57 -11.70 17.46 3.14
CA GLN A 57 -10.32 17.76 3.48
C GLN A 57 -9.72 16.62 4.32
N ILE A 58 -8.74 15.92 3.76
CA ILE A 58 -8.00 14.82 4.41
C ILE A 58 -6.52 15.19 4.41
N ASP A 59 -5.91 15.23 5.59
CA ASP A 59 -4.48 15.57 5.78
C ASP A 59 -4.07 16.88 5.05
N GLY A 60 -4.91 17.91 5.20
CA GLY A 60 -4.67 19.23 4.61
C GLY A 60 -4.80 19.29 3.08
N SER A 61 -5.39 18.27 2.46
CA SER A 61 -5.61 18.16 1.01
C SER A 61 -7.08 17.93 0.71
N ASP A 62 -7.56 18.49 -0.40
CA ASP A 62 -8.92 18.26 -0.87
C ASP A 62 -8.99 16.94 -1.61
N ARG A 63 -10.02 16.14 -1.30
CA ARG A 63 -10.27 14.82 -1.90
C ARG A 63 -11.70 14.73 -2.37
N ASP A 64 -11.88 14.31 -3.61
CA ASP A 64 -13.21 14.07 -4.16
C ASP A 64 -13.79 12.77 -3.58
N GLU A 65 -14.99 12.84 -3.03
CA GLU A 65 -15.74 11.65 -2.65
C GLU A 65 -16.17 10.90 -3.91
N LEU A 66 -15.84 9.62 -3.93
CA LEU A 66 -16.20 8.68 -4.98
C LEU A 66 -17.26 7.71 -4.44
N ALA A 67 -18.14 7.27 -5.34
CA ALA A 67 -19.10 6.23 -5.06
C ALA A 67 -19.14 5.21 -6.19
N THR A 68 -19.36 3.96 -5.84
CA THR A 68 -19.62 2.88 -6.79
C THR A 68 -20.64 1.89 -6.25
N GLN A 69 -21.33 1.21 -7.15
CA GLN A 69 -22.14 0.05 -6.79
C GLN A 69 -21.27 -1.20 -6.76
N VAL A 70 -21.47 -2.02 -5.73
CA VAL A 70 -20.74 -3.26 -5.54
C VAL A 70 -21.72 -4.40 -5.34
N ILE A 71 -21.53 -5.47 -6.12
CA ILE A 71 -22.21 -6.75 -5.92
C ILE A 71 -21.30 -7.61 -5.04
N ILE A 72 -21.77 -7.96 -3.84
CA ILE A 72 -21.00 -8.75 -2.88
C ILE A 72 -20.92 -10.20 -3.34
N GLU A 73 -19.72 -10.72 -3.49
CA GLU A 73 -19.48 -12.14 -3.78
C GLU A 73 -19.54 -12.95 -2.47
N ARG A 74 -18.80 -12.49 -1.46
CA ARG A 74 -18.72 -13.13 -0.14
C ARG A 74 -18.18 -12.17 0.90
N CYS A 75 -18.55 -12.38 2.17
CA CYS A 75 -17.91 -11.69 3.29
C CYS A 75 -17.13 -12.67 4.15
N LEU A 76 -15.88 -12.30 4.43
CA LEU A 76 -14.91 -12.99 5.26
C LEU A 76 -15.01 -12.52 6.73
N LYS A 77 -15.46 -11.28 6.94
CA LYS A 77 -15.78 -10.70 8.25
C LYS A 77 -17.13 -10.00 8.16
N GLY A 78 -17.93 -10.11 9.24
CA GLY A 78 -19.28 -9.56 9.33
C GLY A 78 -20.31 -10.34 8.51
N ARG A 79 -21.52 -9.77 8.32
CA ARG A 79 -22.63 -10.45 7.63
C ARG A 79 -23.25 -9.53 6.58
N LEU A 80 -23.06 -9.90 5.31
CA LEU A 80 -23.85 -9.45 4.17
C LEU A 80 -24.14 -10.67 3.29
N SER A 81 -25.32 -10.70 2.69
CA SER A 81 -25.70 -11.77 1.78
C SER A 81 -24.86 -11.73 0.51
N ALA A 82 -24.50 -12.91 -0.01
CA ALA A 82 -23.98 -13.00 -1.38
C ALA A 82 -25.02 -12.43 -2.37
N ASN A 83 -24.53 -11.76 -3.41
CA ASN A 83 -25.30 -10.98 -4.38
C ASN A 83 -26.04 -9.76 -3.81
N ALA A 84 -25.77 -9.36 -2.56
CA ALA A 84 -26.23 -8.05 -2.09
C ALA A 84 -25.59 -6.96 -2.94
N GLU A 85 -26.41 -6.05 -3.46
CA GLU A 85 -25.95 -4.81 -4.10
C GLU A 85 -25.87 -3.73 -3.02
N VAL A 86 -24.70 -3.13 -2.88
CA VAL A 86 -24.43 -2.09 -1.87
C VAL A 86 -23.71 -0.92 -2.50
N ARG A 87 -23.98 0.28 -1.99
CA ARG A 87 -23.27 1.49 -2.41
C ARG A 87 -22.03 1.67 -1.55
N VAL A 88 -20.86 1.68 -2.17
CA VAL A 88 -19.58 1.90 -1.49
C VAL A 88 -19.07 3.32 -1.74
N LEU A 89 -18.73 4.02 -0.66
CA LEU A 89 -18.10 5.33 -0.65
C LEU A 89 -16.61 5.26 -0.33
N GLY A 90 -15.86 6.20 -0.86
CA GLY A 90 -14.50 6.53 -0.41
C GLY A 90 -13.99 7.75 -1.14
N PHE A 91 -12.67 7.88 -1.26
CA PHE A 91 -12.03 9.12 -1.73
C PHE A 91 -11.02 8.87 -2.83
N ASP A 92 -10.87 9.85 -3.70
CA ASP A 92 -9.98 9.78 -4.86
C ASP A 92 -8.50 9.72 -4.49
N ILE A 93 -7.74 9.01 -5.33
CA ILE A 93 -6.32 8.73 -5.07
C ILE A 93 -5.47 10.00 -5.10
N VAL A 94 -5.91 11.06 -5.77
CA VAL A 94 -5.09 12.24 -6.07
C VAL A 94 -5.20 13.24 -4.94
N ALA A 95 -4.07 13.50 -4.28
CA ALA A 95 -3.99 14.48 -3.22
C ALA A 95 -3.70 15.84 -3.83
N LEU A 96 -4.71 16.69 -3.98
CA LEU A 96 -4.47 18.05 -4.45
C LEU A 96 -4.57 19.01 -3.28
N LYS A 97 -3.50 19.77 -3.07
CA LYS A 97 -3.50 20.92 -2.18
C LYS A 97 -3.40 22.19 -3.02
N ASN A 98 -4.34 23.10 -2.81
CA ASN A 98 -4.22 24.45 -3.34
C ASN A 98 -3.03 25.13 -2.64
N ILE A 99 -1.99 25.41 -3.41
CA ILE A 99 -0.81 26.17 -3.00
C ILE A 99 -0.86 27.50 -3.73
N SER A 100 -0.33 28.57 -3.14
CA SER A 100 -0.29 29.89 -3.78
C SER A 100 0.45 29.82 -5.12
N GLY A 101 -0.31 29.69 -6.23
CA GLY A 101 0.22 29.51 -7.58
C GLY A 101 -0.21 28.22 -8.31
N GLY A 102 -1.01 27.32 -7.72
CA GLY A 102 -1.53 26.12 -8.41
C GLY A 102 -1.97 24.98 -7.48
N TYR A 103 -2.04 23.77 -8.02
CA TYR A 103 -2.30 22.55 -7.24
C TYR A 103 -1.00 21.74 -7.12
N GLY A 104 -0.60 21.41 -5.88
CA GLY A 104 0.52 20.52 -5.59
C GLY A 104 0.05 19.16 -5.11
N TYR A 105 0.79 18.11 -5.45
CA TYR A 105 0.60 16.78 -4.84
C TYR A 105 0.84 16.85 -3.34
N SER A 106 -0.10 16.38 -2.53
CA SER A 106 -0.06 16.53 -1.07
C SER A 106 -0.35 15.21 -0.35
N GLY A 107 0.57 14.28 -0.50
CA GLY A 107 0.59 13.04 0.27
C GLY A 107 0.09 11.81 -0.48
N PRO A 108 0.25 10.63 0.12
CA PRO A 108 0.22 9.38 -0.61
C PRO A 108 -1.11 9.05 -1.30
N PRO A 109 -1.07 8.25 -2.39
CA PRO A 109 -2.27 7.90 -3.11
C PRO A 109 -3.17 6.99 -2.27
N THR A 110 -4.43 7.37 -2.17
CA THR A 110 -5.45 6.66 -1.41
C THR A 110 -6.21 5.75 -2.37
N GLY A 111 -5.57 4.69 -2.88
CA GLY A 111 -6.19 3.77 -3.86
C GLY A 111 -7.67 3.52 -3.56
N PHE A 112 -8.61 3.92 -4.44
CA PHE A 112 -10.05 3.68 -4.24
C PHE A 112 -10.43 2.29 -4.77
N VAL A 113 -11.70 1.92 -4.65
CA VAL A 113 -12.27 0.74 -5.31
C VAL A 113 -12.00 0.81 -6.81
N SER A 114 -11.31 -0.20 -7.33
CA SER A 114 -11.11 -0.34 -8.78
C SER A 114 -12.36 -0.96 -9.40
N GLU A 115 -12.65 -0.65 -10.66
CA GLU A 115 -13.63 -1.45 -11.40
C GLU A 115 -13.17 -2.92 -11.44
N GLY A 116 -14.11 -3.86 -11.24
CA GLY A 116 -13.79 -5.29 -11.19
C GLY A 116 -13.82 -5.88 -9.78
N ARG A 117 -13.09 -6.99 -9.56
CA ARG A 117 -13.05 -7.70 -8.28
C ARG A 117 -12.17 -6.98 -7.28
N ASN A 118 -12.64 -6.81 -6.05
CA ASN A 118 -11.90 -6.16 -4.98
C ASN A 118 -12.07 -6.91 -3.66
N LEU A 119 -11.01 -6.90 -2.84
CA LEU A 119 -11.09 -7.13 -1.40
C LEU A 119 -11.36 -5.78 -0.72
N LEU A 120 -12.50 -5.70 -0.06
CA LEU A 120 -13.11 -4.50 0.48
C LEU A 120 -13.08 -4.52 2.00
N PHE A 121 -12.71 -3.39 2.60
CA PHE A 121 -12.64 -3.15 4.05
C PHE A 121 -13.68 -2.09 4.40
N LEU A 122 -14.84 -2.50 4.92
CA LEU A 122 -16.04 -1.66 4.94
C LEU A 122 -16.55 -1.36 6.36
N LYS A 123 -17.11 -0.16 6.52
CA LYS A 123 -17.90 0.30 7.68
C LYS A 123 -19.28 0.73 7.22
N PRO A 124 -20.34 0.43 7.97
CA PRO A 124 -21.68 0.94 7.66
C PRO A 124 -21.70 2.46 7.82
N THR A 125 -22.43 3.15 6.94
CA THR A 125 -22.76 4.56 7.16
C THR A 125 -24.06 4.67 7.95
N LYS A 126 -24.64 5.88 8.02
CA LYS A 126 -25.99 6.08 8.57
C LYS A 126 -27.08 5.49 7.68
N ASP A 127 -26.81 5.32 6.39
CA ASP A 127 -27.74 4.77 5.41
C ASP A 127 -27.50 3.25 5.32
N SER A 128 -28.56 2.46 5.45
CA SER A 128 -28.47 1.01 5.70
C SER A 128 -27.90 0.16 4.54
N ASP A 129 -27.94 0.69 3.32
CA ASP A 129 -27.45 0.09 2.08
C ASP A 129 -26.11 0.70 1.63
N GLN A 130 -25.53 1.56 2.46
CA GLN A 130 -24.32 2.30 2.15
C GLN A 130 -23.20 1.97 3.13
N TYR A 131 -22.02 1.80 2.54
CA TYR A 131 -20.81 1.49 3.27
C TYR A 131 -19.71 2.45 2.86
N GLU A 132 -18.83 2.77 3.81
CA GLU A 132 -17.62 3.55 3.57
C GLU A 132 -16.41 2.64 3.70
N VAL A 133 -15.41 2.84 2.84
CA VAL A 133 -14.15 2.13 2.97
C VAL A 133 -13.41 2.62 4.22
N THR A 134 -12.93 1.68 5.02
CA THR A 134 -12.52 1.88 6.43
C THR A 134 -11.23 2.69 6.62
N VAL A 135 -10.50 3.01 5.55
CA VAL A 135 -9.16 3.57 5.68
C VAL A 135 -9.04 4.75 4.75
N PRO A 136 -8.66 5.94 5.22
CA PRO A 136 -8.52 7.04 4.29
C PRO A 136 -7.25 6.92 3.43
N ILE A 137 -6.22 6.11 3.76
CA ILE A 137 -4.93 6.26 3.04
C ILE A 137 -4.11 4.96 2.83
N TYR A 138 -3.76 4.73 1.55
CA TYR A 138 -3.17 3.58 0.86
C TYR A 138 -4.09 2.37 0.57
N ALA A 139 -4.42 2.18 -0.72
CA ALA A 139 -5.18 1.05 -1.27
C ALA A 139 -6.38 0.63 -0.41
N THR A 140 -7.35 1.53 -0.30
CA THR A 140 -8.57 1.39 0.49
C THR A 140 -9.35 0.12 0.12
N ALA A 141 -9.29 -0.28 -1.15
CA ALA A 141 -9.62 -1.62 -1.62
C ALA A 141 -8.41 -2.24 -2.34
N ILE A 142 -8.29 -3.56 -2.28
CA ILE A 142 -7.25 -4.30 -2.99
C ILE A 142 -7.88 -4.94 -4.21
N HIS A 143 -7.44 -4.55 -5.40
CA HIS A 143 -7.91 -5.14 -6.66
C HIS A 143 -7.50 -6.63 -6.67
N LEU A 144 -8.42 -7.51 -7.03
CA LEU A 144 -8.21 -8.94 -7.12
C LEU A 144 -8.20 -9.41 -8.58
N ALA A 145 -7.69 -10.61 -8.82
CA ALA A 145 -7.80 -11.23 -10.15
C ALA A 145 -9.28 -11.39 -10.56
N ASP A 146 -9.56 -11.25 -11.85
CA ASP A 146 -10.91 -11.41 -12.41
C ASP A 146 -11.45 -12.83 -12.22
N PRO A 147 -10.69 -13.92 -12.52
CA PRO A 147 -11.10 -15.24 -12.07
C PRO A 147 -10.91 -15.34 -10.56
N ALA A 148 -11.98 -15.76 -9.88
CA ALA A 148 -11.86 -16.18 -8.49
C ALA A 148 -10.87 -17.34 -8.39
N PRO A 149 -9.99 -17.36 -7.35
CA PRO A 149 -9.06 -18.45 -7.16
C PRO A 149 -9.78 -19.75 -6.85
N ASP A 150 -9.20 -20.87 -7.27
CA ASP A 150 -9.68 -22.20 -6.86
C ASP A 150 -9.45 -22.39 -5.36
N LEU A 151 -10.54 -22.32 -4.59
CA LEU A 151 -10.52 -22.55 -3.15
C LEU A 151 -10.70 -24.06 -2.88
N PRO A 152 -9.78 -24.71 -2.15
CA PRO A 152 -9.88 -26.16 -1.87
C PRO A 152 -11.16 -26.53 -1.12
N SER A 153 -11.99 -27.42 -1.67
CA SER A 153 -13.26 -27.83 -1.08
C SER A 153 -13.07 -28.71 0.16
N GLY A 154 -13.70 -28.33 1.29
CA GLY A 154 -13.73 -29.12 2.53
C GLY A 154 -14.30 -28.33 3.72
N GLU A 155 -15.37 -28.83 4.33
CA GLU A 155 -16.03 -28.21 5.49
C GLU A 155 -15.04 -28.11 6.67
N GLY A 156 -14.63 -26.88 6.99
CA GLY A 156 -13.82 -26.55 8.18
C GLY A 156 -12.34 -26.23 7.95
N SER A 157 -11.78 -26.30 6.73
CA SER A 157 -10.32 -26.20 6.55
C SER A 157 -9.76 -24.84 6.11
N GLN A 158 -10.58 -23.84 5.79
CA GLN A 158 -10.08 -22.54 5.32
C GLN A 158 -10.32 -21.44 6.34
N THR A 159 -9.22 -20.93 6.90
CA THR A 159 -9.25 -19.68 7.66
C THR A 159 -9.50 -18.51 6.70
N VAL A 160 -10.08 -17.42 7.21
CA VAL A 160 -10.18 -16.14 6.47
C VAL A 160 -8.84 -15.76 5.87
N GLN A 161 -7.76 -15.99 6.63
CA GLN A 161 -6.40 -15.75 6.21
C GLN A 161 -6.03 -16.54 4.95
N ALA A 162 -6.33 -17.85 4.90
CA ALA A 162 -6.05 -18.68 3.74
C ALA A 162 -6.78 -18.18 2.46
N ILE A 163 -8.02 -17.74 2.60
CA ILE A 163 -8.79 -17.18 1.47
C ILE A 163 -8.14 -15.88 0.97
N VAL A 164 -7.82 -14.96 1.87
CA VAL A 164 -7.17 -13.69 1.50
C VAL A 164 -5.84 -13.95 0.80
N VAL A 165 -5.02 -14.88 1.31
CA VAL A 165 -3.75 -15.25 0.67
C VAL A 165 -3.97 -15.75 -0.76
N ARG A 166 -4.96 -16.62 -0.99
CA ARG A 166 -5.29 -17.12 -2.34
C ARG A 166 -5.72 -16.02 -3.30
N GLU A 167 -6.53 -15.07 -2.83
CA GLU A 167 -6.96 -13.92 -3.63
C GLU A 167 -5.76 -13.03 -4.01
N LEU A 168 -4.84 -12.77 -3.06
CA LEU A 168 -3.63 -12.00 -3.31
C LEU A 168 -2.66 -12.72 -4.26
N GLU A 169 -2.51 -14.05 -4.14
CA GLU A 169 -1.73 -14.85 -5.10
C GLU A 169 -2.30 -14.74 -6.51
N GLY A 170 -3.63 -14.88 -6.66
CA GLY A 170 -4.31 -14.78 -7.95
C GLY A 170 -4.07 -13.41 -8.58
N ALA A 171 -4.24 -12.35 -7.78
CA ALA A 171 -3.96 -10.98 -8.21
C ALA A 171 -2.50 -10.78 -8.63
N PHE A 172 -1.55 -11.28 -7.84
CA PHE A 172 -0.13 -11.21 -8.18
C PHE A 172 0.18 -11.96 -9.49
N ILE A 173 -0.44 -13.12 -9.73
CA ILE A 173 -0.25 -13.87 -10.97
C ILE A 173 -0.82 -13.11 -12.18
N GLN A 174 -2.01 -12.50 -12.04
CA GLN A 174 -2.67 -11.77 -13.12
C GLN A 174 -1.97 -10.44 -13.44
N PHE A 175 -1.66 -9.64 -12.42
CA PHE A 175 -1.10 -8.31 -12.58
C PHE A 175 0.43 -8.31 -12.69
N GLY A 176 1.06 -9.33 -12.12
CA GLY A 176 2.48 -9.63 -12.27
C GLY A 176 3.38 -8.45 -11.93
N SER A 177 4.35 -8.19 -12.80
CA SER A 177 5.35 -7.14 -12.60
C SER A 177 4.82 -5.71 -12.78
N ARG A 178 3.53 -5.53 -13.06
CA ARG A 178 2.91 -4.19 -13.16
C ARG A 178 2.61 -3.61 -11.79
N ASP A 179 2.44 -4.46 -10.79
CA ASP A 179 2.13 -4.05 -9.42
C ASP A 179 2.74 -5.05 -8.43
N LEU A 180 3.85 -4.66 -7.83
CA LEU A 180 4.53 -5.50 -6.83
C LEU A 180 3.94 -5.36 -5.43
N SER A 181 2.96 -4.46 -5.22
CA SER A 181 2.37 -4.24 -3.91
C SER A 181 1.69 -5.49 -3.35
N TYR A 182 1.30 -6.44 -4.19
CA TYR A 182 0.77 -7.74 -3.74
C TYR A 182 1.80 -8.57 -2.96
N ILE A 183 3.09 -8.44 -3.27
CA ILE A 183 4.15 -9.10 -2.49
C ILE A 183 4.20 -8.48 -1.09
N ASP A 184 4.19 -7.15 -1.01
CA ASP A 184 4.19 -6.41 0.25
C ASP A 184 2.91 -6.69 1.08
N TYR A 185 1.76 -6.82 0.41
CA TYR A 185 0.50 -7.20 1.04
C TYR A 185 0.56 -8.60 1.63
N LEU A 186 1.10 -9.58 0.89
CA LEU A 186 1.27 -10.94 1.37
C LEU A 186 2.18 -10.98 2.60
N MET A 187 3.35 -10.35 2.52
CA MET A 187 4.31 -10.30 3.63
C MET A 187 3.75 -9.53 4.84
N GLY A 188 3.13 -8.38 4.61
CA GLY A 188 2.55 -7.57 5.67
C GLY A 188 1.32 -8.20 6.32
N TYR A 189 0.59 -9.06 5.61
CA TYR A 189 -0.56 -9.78 6.16
C TYR A 189 -0.17 -11.02 6.96
N LEU A 190 0.83 -11.76 6.48
CA LEU A 190 1.28 -13.00 7.11
C LEU A 190 2.33 -12.77 8.20
N GLY A 191 3.07 -11.67 8.15
CA GLY A 191 4.35 -11.51 8.85
C GLY A 191 5.50 -11.98 7.96
N ALA A 192 6.72 -11.54 8.26
CA ALA A 192 7.88 -11.78 7.41
C ALA A 192 8.16 -13.28 7.20
N GLN A 193 8.16 -14.08 8.27
CA GLN A 193 8.51 -15.50 8.19
C GLN A 193 7.49 -16.30 7.35
N GLU A 194 6.21 -16.18 7.67
CA GLU A 194 5.12 -16.84 6.95
C GLU A 194 4.97 -16.29 5.53
N GLY A 195 5.14 -14.98 5.35
CA GLY A 195 5.12 -14.31 4.05
C GLY A 195 6.23 -14.82 3.12
N ILE A 196 7.45 -14.97 3.63
CA ILE A 196 8.56 -15.60 2.91
C ILE A 196 8.21 -17.03 2.51
N ALA A 197 7.69 -17.84 3.43
CA ALA A 197 7.32 -19.23 3.14
C ALA A 197 6.28 -19.30 2.02
N GLU A 198 5.32 -18.38 2.02
CA GLU A 198 4.29 -18.28 1.00
C GLU A 198 4.86 -17.81 -0.35
N CYS A 199 5.72 -16.78 -0.36
CA CYS A 199 6.42 -16.32 -1.55
C CYS A 199 7.31 -17.40 -2.18
N LEU A 200 8.00 -18.21 -1.36
CA LEU A 200 8.77 -19.37 -1.84
C LEU A 200 7.88 -20.41 -2.52
N ARG A 201 6.72 -20.72 -1.92
CA ARG A 201 5.72 -21.63 -2.50
C ARG A 201 5.13 -21.09 -3.79
N LEU A 202 4.90 -19.78 -3.87
CA LEU A 202 4.41 -19.10 -5.07
C LEU A 202 5.46 -19.09 -6.19
N SER A 203 6.74 -18.93 -5.85
CA SER A 203 7.85 -18.88 -6.80
C SER A 203 7.88 -20.11 -7.73
N SER A 204 7.51 -21.30 -7.26
CA SER A 204 7.49 -22.51 -8.10
C SER A 204 6.34 -22.56 -9.12
N ARG A 205 5.42 -21.59 -9.10
CA ARG A 205 4.19 -21.54 -9.91
C ARG A 205 4.11 -20.33 -10.84
N VAL A 206 5.08 -19.42 -10.74
CA VAL A 206 5.11 -18.18 -11.52
C VAL A 206 6.26 -18.16 -12.52
N SER A 207 6.17 -17.26 -13.51
CA SER A 207 7.19 -17.10 -14.54
C SER A 207 8.52 -16.61 -13.96
N VAL A 208 9.64 -16.88 -14.66
CA VAL A 208 10.99 -16.46 -14.24
C VAL A 208 11.09 -14.95 -13.90
N PRO A 209 10.48 -14.03 -14.67
CA PRO A 209 10.46 -12.62 -14.29
C PRO A 209 9.81 -12.35 -12.92
N LEU A 210 8.73 -13.06 -12.58
CA LEU A 210 8.06 -12.92 -11.28
C LEU A 210 8.83 -13.60 -10.16
N GLN A 211 9.52 -14.72 -10.43
CA GLN A 211 10.42 -15.34 -9.46
C GLN A 211 11.55 -14.38 -9.05
N ARG A 212 12.08 -13.63 -10.01
CA ARG A 212 13.09 -12.58 -9.75
C ARG A 212 12.52 -11.45 -8.90
N ASP A 213 11.29 -11.00 -9.17
CA ASP A 213 10.63 -9.96 -8.36
C ASP A 213 10.41 -10.42 -6.91
N LEU A 214 9.94 -11.66 -6.72
CA LEU A 214 9.81 -12.29 -5.41
C LEU A 214 11.16 -12.41 -4.69
N ALA A 215 12.24 -12.75 -5.42
CA ALA A 215 13.57 -12.87 -4.85
C ALA A 215 14.10 -11.53 -4.31
N VAL A 216 13.85 -10.43 -5.02
CA VAL A 216 14.22 -9.08 -4.56
C VAL A 216 13.48 -8.72 -3.26
N ALA A 217 12.16 -8.91 -3.24
CA ALA A 217 11.34 -8.62 -2.05
C ALA A 217 11.74 -9.48 -0.85
N MET A 218 11.93 -10.79 -1.04
CA MET A 218 12.35 -11.68 0.04
C MET A 218 13.77 -11.38 0.55
N LEU A 219 14.66 -10.83 -0.28
CA LEU A 219 15.99 -10.42 0.18
C LEU A 219 15.91 -9.20 1.12
N PHE A 220 15.00 -8.25 0.88
CA PHE A 220 14.73 -7.15 1.82
C PHE A 220 14.33 -7.68 3.20
N GLU A 221 13.60 -8.79 3.24
CA GLU A 221 13.18 -9.49 4.48
C GLU A 221 14.23 -10.50 5.00
N GLY A 222 15.45 -10.48 4.46
CA GLY A 222 16.58 -11.24 4.99
C GLY A 222 16.81 -12.64 4.41
N GLN A 223 16.13 -13.02 3.33
CA GLN A 223 16.35 -14.33 2.66
C GLN A 223 17.67 -14.38 1.89
N SER A 224 18.77 -14.61 2.62
CA SER A 224 20.13 -14.50 2.09
C SER A 224 20.44 -15.49 0.96
N SER A 225 19.77 -16.65 0.92
CA SER A 225 19.95 -17.65 -0.14
C SER A 225 19.56 -17.14 -1.53
N LEU A 226 18.83 -16.03 -1.61
CA LEU A 226 18.35 -15.44 -2.87
C LEU A 226 19.29 -14.34 -3.40
N GLU A 227 20.34 -13.98 -2.65
CA GLU A 227 21.31 -12.97 -3.06
C GLU A 227 21.87 -13.19 -4.47
N PRO A 228 22.27 -14.41 -4.90
CA PRO A 228 22.76 -14.64 -6.26
C PRO A 228 21.73 -14.29 -7.35
N VAL A 229 20.45 -14.54 -7.08
CA VAL A 229 19.36 -14.19 -8.02
C VAL A 229 19.22 -12.67 -8.10
N VAL A 230 19.28 -11.97 -6.97
CA VAL A 230 19.17 -10.51 -6.93
C VAL A 230 20.37 -9.84 -7.61
N ILE A 231 21.59 -10.36 -7.43
CA ILE A 231 22.78 -9.92 -8.18
C ILE A 231 22.54 -10.10 -9.69
N SER A 232 21.96 -11.23 -10.12
CA SER A 232 21.64 -11.43 -11.54
C SER A 232 20.65 -10.41 -12.08
N VAL A 233 19.69 -9.93 -11.27
CA VAL A 233 18.75 -8.87 -11.66
C VAL A 233 19.46 -7.52 -11.80
N LEU A 234 20.34 -7.17 -10.86
CA LEU A 234 21.12 -5.93 -10.91
C LEU A 234 21.96 -5.84 -12.20
N LEU A 235 22.59 -6.95 -12.59
CA LEU A 235 23.50 -7.02 -13.74
C LEU A 235 22.78 -7.24 -15.08
N ASP A 236 21.48 -7.56 -15.08
CA ASP A 236 20.71 -7.78 -16.31
C ASP A 236 20.37 -6.45 -16.99
N ALA A 237 21.15 -6.07 -18.01
CA ALA A 237 20.94 -4.83 -18.77
C ALA A 237 19.59 -4.78 -19.51
N SER A 238 18.92 -5.93 -19.72
CA SER A 238 17.59 -5.99 -20.32
C SER A 238 16.46 -5.78 -19.32
N ALA A 239 16.74 -5.84 -18.02
CA ALA A 239 15.75 -5.60 -16.98
C ALA A 239 15.38 -4.10 -16.93
N PRO A 240 14.09 -3.77 -16.72
CA PRO A 240 13.66 -2.39 -16.48
C PRO A 240 14.48 -1.71 -15.37
N LEU A 241 14.80 -0.43 -15.58
CA LEU A 241 15.62 0.38 -14.67
C LEU A 241 15.18 0.25 -13.20
N TRP A 242 13.89 0.39 -12.93
CA TRP A 242 13.32 0.32 -11.59
C TRP A 242 13.53 -1.04 -10.91
N LYS A 243 13.55 -2.15 -11.66
CA LYS A 243 13.83 -3.48 -11.09
C LYS A 243 15.28 -3.58 -10.64
N ARG A 244 16.19 -3.03 -11.44
CA ARG A 244 17.62 -2.99 -11.13
C ARG A 244 17.90 -2.08 -9.94
N GLN A 245 17.19 -0.96 -9.82
CA GLN A 245 17.24 -0.08 -8.64
C GLN A 245 16.76 -0.79 -7.37
N ASN A 246 15.63 -1.50 -7.43
CA ASN A 246 15.14 -2.30 -6.30
C ASN A 246 16.14 -3.40 -5.91
N ALA A 247 16.76 -4.07 -6.89
CA ALA A 247 17.81 -5.06 -6.62
C ALA A 247 19.04 -4.44 -5.94
N ALA A 248 19.49 -3.26 -6.39
CA ALA A 248 20.56 -2.52 -5.73
C ALA A 248 20.18 -2.16 -4.28
N GLY A 249 18.97 -1.65 -4.07
CA GLY A 249 18.43 -1.36 -2.75
C GLY A 249 18.43 -2.60 -1.83
N ALA A 250 17.92 -3.73 -2.31
CA ALA A 250 17.86 -4.98 -1.55
C ALA A 250 19.25 -5.49 -1.15
N LEU A 251 20.22 -5.44 -2.07
CA LEU A 251 21.62 -5.80 -1.80
C LEU A 251 22.28 -4.85 -0.80
N GLY A 252 21.99 -3.55 -0.93
CA GLY A 252 22.42 -2.52 0.01
C GLY A 252 21.92 -2.79 1.42
N GLU A 253 20.61 -3.09 1.55
CA GLU A 253 19.98 -3.44 2.81
C GLU A 253 20.48 -4.77 3.40
N HIS A 254 20.75 -5.75 2.54
CA HIS A 254 21.29 -7.03 2.99
C HIS A 254 22.73 -6.92 3.50
N GLY A 255 23.58 -6.12 2.86
CA GLY A 255 24.86 -5.68 3.43
C GLY A 255 26.01 -6.69 3.41
N THR A 256 25.99 -7.66 2.50
CA THR A 256 26.97 -8.74 2.37
C THR A 256 28.18 -8.36 1.52
N ARG A 257 29.31 -9.06 1.72
CA ARG A 257 30.52 -8.88 0.90
C ARG A 257 30.32 -9.25 -0.58
N ALA A 258 29.45 -10.21 -0.87
CA ALA A 258 29.20 -10.66 -2.25
C ALA A 258 28.54 -9.57 -3.11
N ALA A 259 27.77 -8.67 -2.51
CA ALA A 259 27.18 -7.50 -3.18
C ALA A 259 28.20 -6.42 -3.60
N LEU A 260 29.40 -6.37 -2.99
CA LEU A 260 30.36 -5.26 -3.20
C LEU A 260 30.78 -5.11 -4.66
N VAL A 261 31.19 -6.20 -5.31
CA VAL A 261 31.73 -6.15 -6.68
C VAL A 261 30.63 -5.77 -7.68
N PRO A 262 29.45 -6.44 -7.70
CA PRO A 262 28.36 -6.05 -8.60
C PRO A 262 27.91 -4.58 -8.41
N LEU A 263 27.79 -4.12 -7.16
CA LEU A 263 27.38 -2.73 -6.88
C LEU A 263 28.46 -1.73 -7.33
N GLN A 264 29.74 -2.04 -7.13
CA GLN A 264 30.84 -1.19 -7.59
C GLN A 264 30.88 -1.10 -9.12
N GLU A 265 30.66 -2.20 -9.83
CA GLU A 265 30.60 -2.23 -11.30
C GLU A 265 29.53 -1.26 -11.81
N ILE A 266 28.30 -1.37 -11.30
CA ILE A 266 27.19 -0.50 -11.68
C ILE A 266 27.43 0.96 -11.28
N ALA A 267 27.93 1.23 -10.07
CA ALA A 267 28.20 2.58 -9.60
C ALA A 267 29.30 3.30 -10.42
N SER A 268 30.22 2.54 -11.03
CA SER A 268 31.33 3.08 -11.83
C SER A 268 31.00 3.19 -13.32
N ASP A 269 29.86 2.65 -13.76
CA ASP A 269 29.46 2.66 -15.16
C ASP A 269 29.03 4.07 -15.60
N HIS A 270 29.78 4.66 -16.54
CA HIS A 270 29.57 6.02 -17.02
C HIS A 270 28.43 6.07 -18.07
N GLY A 271 27.19 5.92 -17.60
CA GLY A 271 25.99 6.19 -18.39
C GLY A 271 25.76 7.70 -18.60
N PRO A 272 24.98 8.10 -19.62
CA PRO A 272 24.68 9.51 -19.87
C PRO A 272 23.97 10.15 -18.65
N PRO A 273 24.33 11.39 -18.28
CA PRO A 273 23.75 12.08 -17.14
C PRO A 273 22.37 12.62 -17.49
N ASP A 274 21.36 11.77 -17.48
CA ASP A 274 19.97 12.25 -17.48
C ASP A 274 19.54 12.49 -16.03
N GLY A 275 19.05 13.70 -15.76
CA GLY A 275 18.77 14.27 -14.43
C GLY A 275 17.59 13.66 -13.65
N GLN A 276 17.52 12.34 -13.58
CA GLN A 276 16.64 11.56 -12.69
C GLN A 276 17.47 10.43 -12.09
N GLU A 277 17.21 10.08 -10.82
CA GLU A 277 17.92 9.06 -10.02
C GLU A 277 18.44 7.89 -10.87
N SER A 278 19.71 7.96 -11.26
CA SER A 278 20.30 6.96 -12.15
C SER A 278 20.56 5.67 -11.39
N LEU A 279 20.62 4.53 -12.09
CA LEU A 279 20.96 3.25 -11.46
C LEU A 279 22.29 3.32 -10.70
N GLN A 280 23.23 4.12 -11.21
CA GLN A 280 24.53 4.41 -10.60
C GLN A 280 24.38 5.04 -9.21
N SER A 281 23.46 6.00 -9.05
CA SER A 281 23.19 6.65 -7.77
C SER A 281 22.66 5.64 -6.74
N TRP A 282 21.71 4.80 -7.14
CA TRP A 282 21.16 3.74 -6.30
C TRP A 282 22.23 2.71 -5.91
N ALA A 283 23.09 2.31 -6.85
CA ALA A 283 24.19 1.38 -6.58
C ALA A 283 25.25 2.00 -5.66
N ALA A 284 25.57 3.28 -5.81
CA ALA A 284 26.50 4.00 -4.95
C ALA A 284 25.98 4.12 -3.50
N GLU A 285 24.69 4.43 -3.33
CA GLU A 285 24.05 4.45 -2.02
C GLU A 285 24.06 3.05 -1.38
N ALA A 286 23.64 2.03 -2.12
CA ALA A 286 23.66 0.64 -1.65
C ALA A 286 25.08 0.20 -1.24
N LEU A 287 26.09 0.56 -2.04
CA LEU A 287 27.49 0.28 -1.73
C LEU A 287 27.94 0.98 -0.45
N HIS A 288 27.50 2.22 -0.21
CA HIS A 288 27.77 2.92 1.04
C HIS A 288 27.17 2.17 2.23
N LYS A 289 25.90 1.72 2.13
CA LYS A 289 25.23 0.92 3.16
C LYS A 289 25.97 -0.39 3.46
N VAL A 290 26.38 -1.12 2.42
CA VAL A 290 27.16 -2.37 2.57
C VAL A 290 28.48 -2.11 3.29
N LYS A 291 29.24 -1.09 2.85
CA LYS A 291 30.52 -0.73 3.48
C LYS A 291 30.34 -0.33 4.95
N ALA A 292 29.30 0.45 5.26
CA ALA A 292 29.00 0.86 6.63
C ALA A 292 28.70 -0.35 7.53
N ARG A 293 27.92 -1.33 7.06
CA ARG A 293 27.61 -2.57 7.79
C ARG A 293 28.84 -3.45 7.99
N LEU A 294 29.71 -3.57 7.00
CA LEU A 294 30.92 -4.41 7.08
C LEU A 294 32.02 -3.85 8.00
N VAL A 295 31.94 -2.57 8.36
CA VAL A 295 32.89 -1.90 9.28
C VAL A 295 32.41 -1.96 10.74
N GLN A 296 31.13 -2.22 10.98
CA GLN A 296 30.60 -2.41 12.33
C GLN A 296 30.81 -3.89 12.75
N PRO A 297 31.58 -4.15 13.84
CA PRO A 297 31.91 -5.50 14.29
C PRO A 297 30.74 -6.28 14.87
#